data_AF-A0A3N0A090-F1
#
_entry.id   AF-A0A3N0A090-F1
#
_cell.length_a   1.000
_cell.length_b   1.000
_cell.length_c   1.000
_cell.angle_alpha   90.00
_cell.angle_beta   90.00
_cell.angle_gamma   90.00
#
_symmetry.space_group_name_H-M   'P 1'
#
loop_
_entity.id
_entity.type
_entity.pdbx_description
1 polymer ?
#
loop_
_entity_poly.entity_id
_entity_poly.type
_entity_poly.pdbx_seq_one_letter_code
_entity_poly.pdbx_strand_id
1 'polypeptide(L)'
;MGSRYRKALYLQYTDGTFAELEPRTPEWEHLGVLGPVIHAEVCDTIVVIFKNNAGDLGYLMHPHGVFYEKDSKGAGYNDGTSDAGDVIPPGERHTYVWPVPPRAGPGPNDQSPIPCRSSKRRRT
;
A
#
# COMPACT_ATOMS: atom_id res chain seq x y z
N MET A 1 35.24 -4.29 6.02
CA MET A 1 33.82 -4.27 5.58
C MET A 1 33.36 -2.81 5.55
N GLY A 2 32.69 -2.38 4.47
CA GLY A 2 32.30 -0.98 4.24
C GLY A 2 30.87 -0.65 4.70
N SER A 3 30.44 0.60 4.49
CA SER A 3 29.13 1.12 4.92
C SER A 3 28.11 1.31 3.79
N ARG A 4 28.44 0.89 2.55
CA ARG A 4 27.58 1.06 1.37
C ARG A 4 26.99 -0.27 0.93
N TYR A 5 25.68 -0.30 0.75
CA TYR A 5 24.91 -1.51 0.44
C TYR A 5 23.85 -1.22 -0.62
N ARG A 6 23.59 -2.19 -1.50
CA ARG A 6 22.48 -2.16 -2.46
C ARG A 6 21.16 -2.44 -1.73
N LYS A 7 20.14 -1.62 -2.00
CA LYS A 7 18.79 -1.73 -1.40
C LYS A 7 17.74 -1.48 -2.48
N ALA A 8 16.57 -2.10 -2.32
CA ALA A 8 15.35 -1.73 -3.03
C ALA A 8 14.46 -0.97 -2.05
N LEU A 9 13.89 0.16 -2.49
CA LEU A 9 13.06 1.05 -1.68
C LEU A 9 11.70 1.25 -2.35
N TYR A 10 10.65 1.40 -1.56
CA TYR A 10 9.37 1.90 -2.06
C TYR A 10 9.44 3.40 -2.21
N LEU A 11 9.10 3.90 -3.39
CA LEU A 11 9.11 5.32 -3.71
C LEU A 11 7.76 5.71 -4.30
N GLN A 12 7.32 6.93 -4.01
CA GLN A 12 6.10 7.50 -4.57
C GLN A 12 6.42 8.20 -5.90
N TYR A 13 5.54 8.00 -6.86
CA TYR A 13 5.55 8.73 -8.14
C TYR A 13 4.32 9.64 -8.20
N THR A 14 4.42 10.69 -9.00
CA THR A 14 3.35 11.67 -9.20
C THR A 14 2.13 11.05 -9.88
N ASP A 15 2.33 10.08 -10.77
CA ASP A 15 1.27 9.41 -11.52
C ASP A 15 1.62 7.97 -11.98
N GLY A 16 0.68 7.34 -12.70
CA GLY A 16 0.81 5.97 -13.22
C GLY A 16 1.78 5.77 -14.39
N THR A 17 2.47 6.82 -14.85
CA THR A 17 3.54 6.70 -15.84
C THR A 17 4.85 6.25 -15.19
N PHE A 18 5.01 6.48 -13.89
CA PHE A 18 6.23 6.23 -13.13
C PHE A 18 7.46 6.97 -13.70
N ALA A 19 7.25 8.18 -14.26
CA ALA A 19 8.31 8.99 -14.83
C ALA A 19 8.95 9.95 -13.81
N GLU A 20 8.14 10.55 -12.94
CA GLU A 20 8.57 11.55 -11.98
C GLU A 20 8.29 11.10 -10.54
N LEU A 21 9.32 11.19 -9.68
CA LEU A 21 9.19 10.89 -8.26
C LEU A 21 8.51 12.06 -7.55
N GLU A 22 7.57 11.75 -6.66
CA GLU A 22 6.97 12.75 -5.79
C GLU A 22 8.04 13.28 -4.81
N PRO A 23 8.30 14.60 -4.76
CA PRO A 23 9.24 15.17 -3.83
C PRO A 23 8.81 14.94 -2.38
N ARG A 24 9.73 14.47 -1.54
CA ARG A 24 9.46 14.29 -0.10
C ARG A 24 9.37 15.66 0.58
N THR A 25 8.25 15.94 1.23
CA THR A 25 8.06 17.18 2.01
C THR A 25 8.94 17.18 3.26
N PRO A 26 9.26 18.36 3.83
CA PRO A 26 10.04 18.46 5.07
C PRO A 26 9.41 17.68 6.25
N GLU A 27 8.08 17.57 6.29
CA GLU A 27 7.38 16.81 7.32
C GLU A 27 7.81 15.33 7.33
N TRP A 28 8.12 14.76 6.16
CA TRP A 28 8.44 13.35 5.98
C TRP A 28 9.93 13.05 5.82
N GLU A 29 10.79 14.07 5.86
CA GLU A 29 12.23 13.93 5.64
C GLU A 29 12.89 12.92 6.60
N HIS A 30 12.37 12.85 7.83
CA HIS A 30 12.78 11.92 8.88
C HIS A 30 12.63 10.43 8.53
N LEU A 31 11.83 10.08 7.51
CA LEU A 31 11.59 8.68 7.12
C LEU A 31 12.82 8.00 6.51
N GLY A 32 13.77 8.75 5.96
CA GLY A 32 15.02 8.21 5.41
C GLY A 32 14.76 7.10 4.38
N VAL A 33 15.08 5.85 4.74
CA VAL A 33 14.91 4.66 3.87
C VAL A 33 13.49 4.09 3.85
N LEU A 34 12.59 4.55 4.72
CA LEU A 34 11.20 4.11 4.70
C LEU A 34 10.49 4.64 3.46
N GLY A 35 9.50 3.86 3.00
CA GLY A 35 8.65 4.23 1.88
C GLY A 35 7.70 5.40 2.18
N PRO A 36 6.89 5.81 1.20
CA PRO A 36 5.87 6.83 1.41
C PRO A 36 4.81 6.35 2.41
N VAL A 37 4.19 7.30 3.12
CA VAL A 37 3.10 7.02 4.05
C VAL A 37 1.81 6.85 3.25
N ILE A 38 1.16 5.69 3.41
CA ILE A 38 -0.19 5.45 2.91
C ILE A 38 -1.16 5.65 4.08
N HIS A 39 -2.10 6.58 3.93
CA HIS A 39 -3.14 6.91 4.91
C HIS A 39 -4.51 6.82 4.23
N ALA A 40 -5.48 6.24 4.93
CA ALA A 40 -6.88 6.22 4.58
C ALA A 40 -7.77 6.25 5.83
N GLU A 41 -9.02 6.68 5.68
CA GLU A 41 -10.06 6.63 6.72
C GLU A 41 -10.86 5.32 6.68
N VAL A 42 -11.62 5.05 7.74
CA VAL A 42 -12.59 3.95 7.73
C VAL A 42 -13.63 4.18 6.63
N CYS A 43 -13.89 3.13 5.85
CA CYS A 43 -14.72 3.09 4.64
C CYS A 43 -14.05 3.56 3.34
N ASP A 44 -12.79 3.98 3.38
CA ASP A 44 -12.03 4.19 2.16
C ASP A 44 -11.63 2.87 1.50
N THR A 45 -11.17 2.97 0.25
CA THR A 45 -10.46 1.90 -0.44
C THR A 45 -9.13 2.44 -0.92
N ILE A 46 -8.05 1.83 -0.43
CA ILE A 46 -6.69 2.16 -0.87
C ILE A 46 -6.46 1.45 -2.20
N VAL A 47 -6.03 2.19 -3.22
CA VAL A 47 -5.64 1.62 -4.51
C VAL A 47 -4.18 1.99 -4.78
N VAL A 48 -3.31 0.98 -4.86
CA VAL A 48 -1.88 1.16 -5.12
C VAL A 48 -1.53 0.54 -6.46
N ILE A 49 -1.09 1.37 -7.41
CA ILE A 49 -0.46 0.88 -8.64
C ILE A 49 1.03 0.71 -8.34
N PHE A 50 1.46 -0.54 -8.17
CA PHE A 50 2.84 -0.90 -7.90
C PHE A 50 3.56 -1.23 -9.21
N LYS A 51 4.78 -0.72 -9.39
CA LYS A 51 5.67 -1.10 -10.49
C LYS A 51 7.01 -1.56 -9.93
N ASN A 52 7.45 -2.76 -10.32
CA ASN A 52 8.74 -3.26 -9.90
C ASN A 52 9.84 -2.79 -10.85
N ASN A 53 10.55 -1.73 -10.46
CA ASN A 53 11.71 -1.24 -11.20
C ASN A 53 13.04 -1.90 -10.74
N ALA A 54 13.02 -2.88 -9.83
CA ALA A 54 14.23 -3.60 -9.47
C ALA A 54 14.60 -4.62 -10.56
N GLY A 55 15.91 -4.77 -10.82
CA GLY A 55 16.39 -5.49 -12.01
C GLY A 55 16.52 -7.01 -11.87
N ASP A 56 16.53 -7.54 -10.65
CA ASP A 56 16.99 -8.91 -10.38
C ASP A 56 16.03 -9.74 -9.52
N LEU A 57 15.07 -9.13 -8.84
CA LEU A 57 14.16 -9.82 -7.93
C LEU A 57 12.72 -9.40 -8.17
N GLY A 58 11.81 -10.37 -8.02
CA GLY A 58 10.39 -10.09 -7.90
C GLY A 58 10.08 -9.47 -6.54
N TYR A 59 9.20 -8.48 -6.52
CA TYR A 59 8.75 -7.81 -5.30
C TYR A 59 7.22 -7.76 -5.25
N LEU A 60 6.67 -7.55 -4.08
CA LEU A 60 5.22 -7.56 -3.81
C LEU A 60 4.90 -6.52 -2.74
N MET A 61 3.63 -6.17 -2.56
CA MET A 61 3.19 -5.35 -1.43
C MET A 61 2.16 -6.11 -0.61
N HIS A 62 2.51 -6.42 0.64
CA HIS A 62 1.58 -7.03 1.60
C HIS A 62 1.14 -5.98 2.63
N PRO A 63 -0.14 -5.61 2.69
CA PRO A 63 -0.59 -4.66 3.69
C PRO A 63 -0.89 -5.36 5.02
N HIS A 64 -0.61 -4.68 6.13
CA HIS A 64 -1.03 -5.11 7.46
C HIS A 64 -2.15 -4.19 7.98
N GLY A 65 -3.19 -4.78 8.56
CA GLY A 65 -4.26 -4.03 9.24
C GLY A 65 -5.44 -3.61 8.36
N VAL A 66 -5.46 -3.96 7.08
CA VAL A 66 -6.59 -3.71 6.16
C VAL A 66 -7.12 -5.01 5.56
N PHE A 67 -8.26 -4.94 4.86
CA PHE A 67 -8.80 -6.08 4.13
C PHE A 67 -8.22 -6.17 2.71
N TYR A 68 -8.11 -7.38 2.19
CA TYR A 68 -7.72 -7.64 0.81
C TYR A 68 -8.35 -8.94 0.32
N GLU A 69 -8.61 -9.00 -0.99
CA GLU A 69 -8.89 -10.25 -1.70
C GLU A 69 -7.57 -10.91 -2.12
N LYS A 70 -7.67 -12.14 -2.63
CA LYS A 70 -6.52 -12.98 -3.01
C LYS A 70 -5.54 -12.29 -3.97
N ASP A 71 -6.07 -11.63 -5.00
CA ASP A 71 -5.29 -10.88 -5.99
C ASP A 71 -4.56 -9.65 -5.43
N SER A 72 -4.99 -9.13 -4.29
CA SER A 72 -4.47 -7.93 -3.64
C SER A 72 -3.73 -8.24 -2.34
N LYS A 73 -3.51 -9.52 -2.03
CA LYS A 73 -2.85 -9.98 -0.82
C LYS A 73 -1.37 -9.66 -0.78
N GLY A 74 -0.64 -9.91 -1.88
CA GLY A 74 0.80 -9.70 -1.90
C GLY A 74 1.60 -10.71 -1.09
N ALA A 75 1.27 -12.00 -1.13
CA ALA A 75 2.09 -13.01 -0.44
C ALA A 75 1.95 -14.39 -1.10
N GLY A 76 2.98 -14.81 -1.82
CA GLY A 76 3.07 -16.15 -2.40
C GLY A 76 3.28 -17.24 -1.35
N TYR A 77 2.28 -18.09 -1.17
CA TYR A 77 2.40 -19.37 -0.46
C TYR A 77 1.44 -20.40 -1.06
N ASN A 78 1.64 -21.68 -0.78
CA ASN A 78 0.82 -22.74 -1.36
C ASN A 78 -0.57 -22.79 -0.70
N ASP A 79 -1.53 -22.05 -1.26
CA ASP A 79 -2.93 -22.03 -0.86
C ASP A 79 -3.90 -22.46 -1.96
N GLY A 80 -3.37 -23.12 -3.00
CA GLY A 80 -4.14 -23.60 -4.15
C GLY A 80 -4.53 -22.50 -5.14
N THR A 81 -4.05 -21.26 -4.93
CA THR A 81 -4.21 -20.13 -5.85
C THR A 81 -2.87 -19.72 -6.46
N SER A 82 -2.92 -19.04 -7.60
CA SER A 82 -1.74 -18.47 -8.27
C SER A 82 -2.13 -17.09 -8.75
N ASP A 83 -2.00 -16.13 -7.85
CA ASP A 83 -2.56 -14.80 -8.05
C ASP A 83 -1.50 -13.82 -8.56
N ALA A 84 -1.91 -12.91 -9.45
CA ALA A 84 -1.01 -11.93 -10.06
C ALA A 84 -0.29 -11.02 -9.03
N GLY A 85 -0.86 -10.87 -7.84
CA GLY A 85 -0.28 -10.09 -6.74
C GLY A 85 0.80 -10.81 -5.94
N ASP A 86 1.01 -12.12 -6.11
CA ASP A 86 1.88 -12.89 -5.21
C ASP A 86 3.36 -12.56 -5.36
N VAL A 87 3.82 -12.29 -6.58
CA VAL A 87 5.18 -11.81 -6.88
C VAL A 87 5.11 -11.01 -8.17
N ILE A 88 5.58 -9.76 -8.17
CA ILE A 88 5.63 -8.91 -9.37
C ILE A 88 7.04 -8.96 -9.95
N PRO A 89 7.24 -9.54 -11.14
CA PRO A 89 8.56 -9.63 -11.77
C PRO A 89 9.18 -8.26 -12.09
N PRO A 90 10.51 -8.20 -12.32
CA PRO A 90 11.18 -7.01 -12.84
C PRO A 90 10.48 -6.43 -14.08
N GLY A 91 10.21 -5.12 -14.07
CA GLY A 91 9.57 -4.38 -15.16
C GLY A 91 8.04 -4.42 -15.16
N GLU A 92 7.44 -5.34 -14.42
CA GLU A 92 5.99 -5.52 -14.37
C GLU A 92 5.29 -4.59 -13.37
N ARG A 93 3.97 -4.49 -13.51
CA ARG A 93 3.12 -3.70 -12.62
C ARG A 93 1.90 -4.49 -12.15
N HIS A 94 1.41 -4.15 -10.96
CA HIS A 94 0.18 -4.71 -10.39
C HIS A 94 -0.60 -3.65 -9.65
N THR A 95 -1.93 -3.76 -9.65
CA THR A 95 -2.80 -2.87 -8.89
C THR A 95 -3.34 -3.61 -7.68
N TYR A 96 -2.95 -3.16 -6.49
CA TYR A 96 -3.48 -3.66 -5.24
C TYR A 96 -4.69 -2.84 -4.80
N VAL A 97 -5.75 -3.52 -4.38
CA VAL A 97 -6.98 -2.90 -3.88
C VAL A 97 -7.24 -3.36 -2.44
N TRP A 98 -7.22 -2.43 -1.50
CA TRP A 98 -7.37 -2.71 -0.08
C TRP A 98 -8.50 -1.89 0.54
N PRO A 99 -9.69 -2.49 0.70
CA PRO A 99 -10.77 -1.87 1.46
C PRO A 99 -10.39 -1.68 2.94
N VAL A 100 -10.81 -0.56 3.53
CA VAL A 100 -10.62 -0.24 4.95
C VAL A 100 -11.96 -0.37 5.68
N PRO A 101 -12.41 -1.59 6.02
CA PRO A 101 -13.67 -1.78 6.75
C PRO A 101 -13.57 -1.24 8.18
N PRO A 102 -14.70 -1.04 8.90
CA PRO A 102 -14.67 -0.60 10.30
C PRO A 102 -13.77 -1.42 11.22
N ARG A 103 -13.66 -2.74 10.99
CA ARG A 103 -12.75 -3.63 11.75
C ARG A 103 -11.26 -3.40 11.51
N ALA A 104 -10.89 -2.68 10.45
CA ALA A 104 -9.52 -2.27 10.12
C ALA A 104 -9.19 -0.90 10.75
N GLY A 105 -10.19 -0.19 11.26
CA GLY A 105 -10.01 1.09 11.94
C GLY A 105 -9.73 0.95 13.43
N PRO A 106 -9.53 2.08 14.12
CA PRO A 106 -9.32 2.12 15.56
C PRO A 106 -10.52 1.54 16.33
N GLY A 107 -10.22 0.90 17.46
CA GLY A 107 -11.24 0.44 18.40
C GLY A 107 -11.93 1.62 19.12
N PRO A 108 -13.07 1.37 19.81
CA PRO A 108 -13.85 2.43 20.45
C PRO A 108 -13.10 3.31 21.48
N ASN A 109 -11.99 2.81 22.04
CA ASN A 109 -11.20 3.50 23.06
C ASN A 109 -9.84 3.99 22.53
N ASP A 110 -9.57 3.86 21.23
CA ASP A 110 -8.32 4.29 20.62
C ASP A 110 -8.38 5.79 20.25
N GLN A 111 -7.24 6.50 20.35
CA GLN A 111 -7.16 7.92 20.01
C GLN A 111 -6.77 8.13 18.53
N SER A 112 -7.75 8.17 17.61
CA SER A 112 -7.64 8.70 16.22
C SER A 112 -8.98 8.67 15.46
N PRO A 113 -9.14 9.43 14.35
CA PRO A 113 -10.43 10.05 14.06
C PRO A 113 -11.32 9.30 13.05
N ILE A 114 -12.61 9.64 13.15
CA ILE A 114 -13.75 9.48 12.22
C ILE A 114 -14.23 8.05 11.92
N PRO A 115 -15.24 7.53 12.64
CA PRO A 115 -16.01 6.39 12.14
C PRO A 115 -16.70 6.78 10.83
N CYS A 116 -16.80 5.80 9.92
CA CYS A 116 -17.53 5.90 8.65
C CYS A 116 -18.74 6.83 8.75
N ARG A 117 -18.77 7.94 8.00
CA ARG A 117 -19.93 8.85 8.01
C ARG A 117 -21.14 8.06 7.55
N SER A 118 -22.06 7.77 8.47
CA SER A 118 -23.37 7.25 8.07
C SER A 118 -24.01 8.29 7.15
N SER A 119 -24.39 7.86 5.95
CA SER A 119 -25.29 8.67 5.14
C SER A 119 -26.50 8.97 6.01
N LYS A 120 -26.72 10.25 6.33
CA LYS A 120 -27.97 10.67 6.96
C LYS A 120 -29.08 10.18 6.05
N ARG A 121 -29.77 9.10 6.44
CA ARG A 121 -31.07 8.76 5.88
C ARG A 121 -31.95 9.97 6.11
N ARG A 122 -32.07 10.84 5.11
CA ARG A 122 -33.19 11.77 5.00
C ARG A 122 -34.44 10.89 4.85
N ARG A 123 -35.09 10.62 5.97
CA ARG A 123 -36.50 10.26 5.94
C ARG A 123 -37.25 11.56 5.65
N THR A 124 -37.97 11.54 4.54
CA THR A 124 -39.06 12.46 4.18
C THR A 124 -40.10 12.50 5.28
#